data_AF-A0A9E4LPG2-F1
#
_entry.id   AF-A0A9E4LPG2-F1
#
_cell.length_a   1.000
_cell.length_b   1.000
_cell.length_c   1.000
_cell.angle_alpha   90.00
_cell.angle_beta   90.00
_cell.angle_gamma   90.00
#
_symmetry.space_group_name_H-M   'P 1'
#
loop_
_entity.id
_entity.type
_entity.pdbx_description
1 polymer ?
#
loop_
_entity_poly.entity_id
_entity_poly.type
_entity_poly.pdbx_seq_one_letter_code
_entity_poly.pdbx_strand_id
1 'polypeptide(L)'
;MGGSACADTADGGPLVIEEEESVAEDVVTTTAAAPPETPRSEGTVETGETRYQFEVTCQDRGAGDVIVIGVGDDPISGGQVELYLEASFVAPYIGLRLADGTLIEPSLDSQLDLYLQDDVIRASAIRFVRDLNLETGEATEVGFGEFEIHCYSYEREPPS
;
A
#
# COMPACT_ATOMS: atom_id res chain seq x y z
N MET A 1 -58.16 -65.31 1.20
CA MET A 1 -58.42 -66.09 -0.03
C MET A 1 -57.33 -65.66 -1.01
N GLY A 2 -56.33 -66.43 -1.41
CA GLY A 2 -56.12 -67.87 -1.41
C GLY A 2 -55.63 -68.25 -2.82
N GLY A 3 -54.30 -68.43 -2.99
CA GLY A 3 -53.63 -69.05 -4.16
C GLY A 3 -53.82 -68.36 -5.52
N SER A 4 -53.09 -68.64 -6.59
CA SER A 4 -51.91 -69.47 -6.88
C SER A 4 -51.66 -69.29 -8.39
N ALA A 5 -50.41 -69.20 -8.85
CA ALA A 5 -49.90 -69.89 -10.05
C ALA A 5 -48.53 -69.32 -10.50
N CYS A 6 -47.52 -70.19 -10.45
CA CYS A 6 -46.27 -70.08 -11.18
C CYS A 6 -46.42 -70.68 -12.59
N ALA A 7 -45.63 -70.20 -13.56
CA ALA A 7 -45.21 -70.99 -14.71
C ALA A 7 -43.77 -70.60 -15.12
N ASP A 8 -42.93 -71.63 -15.14
CA ASP A 8 -41.53 -71.74 -15.62
C ASP A 8 -41.28 -71.13 -17.02
N THR A 9 -40.18 -70.40 -17.26
CA THR A 9 -38.75 -70.78 -17.51
C THR A 9 -38.44 -71.21 -18.96
N ALA A 10 -37.64 -70.40 -19.68
CA ALA A 10 -36.58 -70.82 -20.61
C ALA A 10 -35.83 -69.56 -21.12
N ASP A 11 -34.66 -69.24 -20.58
CA ASP A 11 -33.31 -69.64 -21.04
C ASP A 11 -32.86 -69.00 -22.37
N GLY A 12 -31.85 -68.13 -22.29
CA GLY A 12 -31.35 -67.39 -23.45
C GLY A 12 -30.22 -66.39 -23.21
N GLY A 13 -29.13 -66.81 -22.54
CA GLY A 13 -27.79 -66.25 -22.76
C GLY A 13 -27.38 -64.97 -22.02
N PRO A 14 -26.09 -64.83 -21.62
CA PRO A 14 -25.66 -63.83 -20.66
C PRO A 14 -25.35 -62.51 -21.34
N LEU A 15 -25.96 -61.42 -20.87
CA LEU A 15 -25.33 -60.11 -20.97
C LEU A 15 -24.52 -59.92 -19.70
N VAL A 16 -23.23 -60.24 -19.79
CA VAL A 16 -22.21 -59.69 -18.89
C VAL A 16 -22.28 -58.17 -19.03
N ILE A 17 -23.07 -57.53 -18.16
CA ILE A 17 -22.88 -56.13 -17.84
C ILE A 17 -21.78 -56.11 -16.79
N GLU A 18 -20.59 -55.72 -17.25
CA GLU A 18 -19.45 -55.48 -16.39
C GLU A 18 -19.85 -54.46 -15.33
N GLU A 19 -19.86 -54.90 -14.08
CA GLU A 19 -19.87 -54.05 -12.90
C GLU A 19 -18.60 -53.20 -12.93
N GLU A 20 -18.68 -52.00 -13.48
CA GLU A 20 -17.79 -50.92 -13.08
C GLU A 20 -18.57 -50.07 -12.07
N GLU A 21 -18.54 -50.56 -10.84
CA GLU A 21 -18.75 -49.77 -9.63
C GLU A 21 -17.70 -48.65 -9.62
N SER A 22 -18.00 -47.57 -10.34
CA SER A 22 -17.26 -46.32 -10.25
C SER A 22 -17.82 -45.54 -9.07
N VAL A 23 -17.26 -45.81 -7.89
CA VAL A 23 -17.36 -44.88 -6.77
C VAL A 23 -16.58 -43.63 -7.18
N ALA A 24 -17.27 -42.67 -7.79
CA ALA A 24 -16.75 -41.32 -7.92
C ALA A 24 -16.69 -40.73 -6.50
N GLU A 25 -15.54 -40.86 -5.85
CA GLU A 25 -15.20 -39.99 -4.73
C GLU A 25 -15.20 -38.57 -5.28
N ASP A 26 -16.23 -37.80 -4.91
CA ASP A 26 -16.28 -36.37 -5.12
C ASP A 26 -15.17 -35.75 -4.25
N VAL A 27 -13.98 -35.65 -4.82
CA VAL A 27 -12.87 -34.95 -4.19
C VAL A 27 -13.21 -33.46 -4.27
N VAL A 28 -13.92 -32.97 -3.25
CA VAL A 28 -14.13 -31.55 -2.99
C VAL A 28 -12.78 -30.94 -2.66
N THR A 29 -12.05 -30.55 -3.71
CA THR A 29 -10.82 -29.77 -3.56
C THR A 29 -11.23 -28.38 -3.10
N THR A 30 -11.17 -28.14 -1.79
CA THR A 30 -11.31 -26.80 -1.24
C THR A 30 -10.04 -26.03 -1.59
N THR A 31 -10.04 -25.28 -2.68
CA THR A 31 -9.00 -24.30 -2.97
C THR A 31 -9.08 -23.22 -1.90
N ALA A 32 -8.13 -23.21 -0.98
CA ALA A 32 -7.96 -22.09 -0.06
C ALA A 32 -7.65 -20.83 -0.88
N ALA A 33 -8.48 -19.79 -0.71
CA ALA A 33 -8.16 -18.48 -1.25
C ALA A 33 -6.84 -18.00 -0.63
N ALA A 34 -5.96 -17.43 -1.45
CA ALA A 34 -4.76 -16.77 -0.95
C ALA A 34 -5.19 -15.67 0.05
N PRO A 35 -4.43 -15.47 1.14
CA PRO A 35 -4.67 -14.34 2.03
C PRO A 35 -4.62 -13.02 1.23
N PRO A 36 -5.39 -12.00 1.62
CA PRO A 36 -5.31 -10.70 0.97
C PRO A 36 -3.89 -10.14 1.10
N GLU A 37 -3.34 -9.64 -0.01
CA GLU A 37 -2.07 -8.93 -0.01
C GLU A 37 -2.22 -7.64 0.79
N THR A 38 -1.25 -7.33 1.65
CA THR A 38 -1.19 -6.03 2.32
C THR A 38 -1.05 -4.93 1.25
N PRO A 39 -1.88 -3.87 1.27
CA PRO A 39 -1.73 -2.77 0.33
C PRO A 39 -0.33 -2.14 0.46
N ARG A 40 0.19 -1.62 -0.67
CA ARG A 40 1.45 -0.86 -0.65
C ARG A 40 1.22 0.47 0.05
N SER A 41 2.15 0.84 0.93
CA SER A 41 2.12 2.14 1.57
C SER A 41 2.16 3.25 0.50
N GLU A 42 1.38 4.30 0.73
CA GLU A 42 1.16 5.36 -0.25
C GLU A 42 1.11 6.73 0.43
N GLY A 43 1.26 7.78 -0.36
CA GLY A 43 1.25 9.13 0.18
C GLY A 43 0.83 10.18 -0.81
N THR A 44 0.30 11.29 -0.30
CA THR A 44 0.03 12.49 -1.08
C THR A 44 0.65 13.70 -0.44
N VAL A 45 1.15 14.62 -1.28
CA VAL A 45 1.67 15.92 -0.85
C VAL A 45 1.08 16.97 -1.77
N GLU A 46 0.50 18.01 -1.19
CA GLU A 46 0.03 19.19 -1.89
C GLU A 46 1.00 20.34 -1.64
N THR A 47 1.45 21.02 -2.69
CA THR A 47 2.31 22.20 -2.61
C THR A 47 1.74 23.29 -3.51
N GLY A 48 1.04 24.27 -2.93
CA GLY A 48 0.28 25.25 -3.69
C GLY A 48 -0.85 24.59 -4.48
N GLU A 49 -0.81 24.66 -5.81
CA GLU A 49 -1.83 24.08 -6.69
C GLU A 49 -1.47 22.65 -7.17
N THR A 50 -0.29 22.15 -6.81
CA THR A 50 0.21 20.85 -7.29
C THR A 50 -0.03 19.77 -6.24
N ARG A 51 -0.64 18.65 -6.67
CA ARG A 51 -0.80 17.44 -5.85
C ARG A 51 0.06 16.31 -6.40
N TYR A 52 0.98 15.83 -5.58
CA TYR A 52 1.83 14.67 -5.84
C TYR A 52 1.23 13.43 -5.19
N GLN A 53 1.46 12.28 -5.83
CA GLN A 53 1.10 10.95 -5.34
C GLN A 53 2.36 10.09 -5.34
N PHE A 54 2.57 9.32 -4.28
CA PHE A 54 3.77 8.52 -4.06
C PHE A 54 3.41 7.09 -3.69
N GLU A 55 4.18 6.14 -4.23
CA GLU A 55 4.40 4.86 -3.55
C GLU A 55 5.53 5.08 -2.54
N VAL A 56 5.37 4.59 -1.30
CA VAL A 56 6.33 4.85 -0.23
C VAL A 56 6.79 3.60 0.51
N THR A 57 7.96 3.70 1.11
CA THR A 57 8.49 2.78 2.11
C THR A 57 8.55 3.52 3.45
N CYS A 58 7.93 2.94 4.48
CA CYS A 58 8.01 3.45 5.85
C CYS A 58 8.99 2.62 6.67
N GLN A 59 9.90 3.27 7.38
CA GLN A 59 10.94 2.64 8.20
C GLN A 59 10.77 3.05 9.66
N ASP A 60 10.58 2.08 10.54
CA ASP A 60 10.53 2.29 11.99
C ASP A 60 11.97 2.44 12.52
N ARG A 61 12.30 3.62 13.05
CA ARG A 61 13.62 3.93 13.64
C ARG A 61 13.63 3.73 15.16
N GLY A 62 12.53 3.29 15.75
CA GLY A 62 12.34 3.21 17.20
C GLY A 62 11.95 4.55 17.82
N ALA A 63 11.55 4.51 19.08
CA ALA A 63 11.08 5.67 19.86
C ALA A 63 9.90 6.47 19.23
N GLY A 64 9.22 5.89 18.24
CA GLY A 64 8.14 6.54 17.51
C GLY A 64 8.60 7.38 16.31
N ASP A 65 9.90 7.42 16.01
CA ASP A 65 10.43 8.07 14.82
C ASP A 65 10.25 7.17 13.58
N VAL A 66 9.81 7.76 12.47
CA VAL A 66 9.61 7.06 11.20
C VAL A 66 10.31 7.81 10.07
N ILE A 67 11.05 7.09 9.24
CA ILE A 67 11.54 7.61 7.96
C ILE A 67 10.63 7.11 6.84
N VAL A 68 10.17 8.01 5.98
CA VAL A 68 9.41 7.68 4.78
C VAL A 68 10.21 8.09 3.56
N ILE A 69 10.38 7.16 2.63
CA ILE A 69 11.01 7.39 1.32
C ILE A 69 9.98 7.05 0.27
N GLY A 70 9.73 7.96 -0.67
CA GLY A 70 8.72 7.76 -1.71
C GLY A 70 9.18 8.14 -3.09
N VAL A 71 8.52 7.58 -4.10
CA VAL A 71 8.72 7.91 -5.51
C VAL A 71 7.36 8.12 -6.17
N GLY A 72 7.27 9.19 -6.97
CA GLY A 72 6.08 9.56 -7.73
C GLY A 72 6.45 10.30 -9.00
N ASP A 73 5.43 10.87 -9.65
CA ASP A 73 5.58 11.67 -10.87
C ASP A 73 5.14 13.12 -10.60
N ASP A 74 5.86 14.09 -11.15
CA ASP A 74 5.44 15.48 -11.20
C ASP A 74 4.30 15.62 -12.22
N PRO A 75 3.08 16.01 -11.80
CA PRO A 75 1.94 16.12 -12.72
C PRO A 75 2.12 17.22 -13.78
N ILE A 76 3.09 18.13 -13.60
CA ILE A 76 3.36 19.21 -14.55
C ILE A 76 4.35 18.77 -15.63
N SER A 77 5.53 18.27 -15.23
CA SER A 77 6.58 17.88 -16.17
C SER A 77 6.52 16.42 -16.63
N GLY A 78 5.83 15.56 -15.87
CA GLY A 78 5.91 14.10 -16.01
C GLY A 78 7.26 13.51 -15.58
N GLY A 79 8.14 14.30 -14.97
CA GLY A 79 9.41 13.84 -14.42
C GLY A 79 9.23 13.14 -13.07
N GLN A 80 10.18 12.30 -12.69
CA GLN A 80 10.17 11.66 -11.38
C GLN A 80 10.30 12.69 -10.25
N VAL A 81 9.60 12.44 -9.15
CA VAL A 81 9.73 13.16 -7.89
C VAL A 81 10.02 12.16 -6.79
N GLU A 82 11.03 12.47 -5.97
CA GLU A 82 11.36 11.69 -4.78
C GLU A 82 10.86 12.43 -3.53
N LEU A 83 10.26 11.69 -2.61
CA LEU A 83 9.81 12.17 -1.31
C LEU A 83 10.76 11.65 -0.23
N TYR A 84 11.13 12.53 0.69
CA TYR A 84 11.76 12.16 1.96
C TYR A 84 10.99 12.82 3.10
N LEU A 85 10.58 12.03 4.10
CA LEU A 85 9.97 12.52 5.33
C LEU A 85 10.67 11.88 6.52
N GLU A 86 11.16 12.73 7.41
CA GLU A 86 11.60 12.35 8.75
C GLU A 86 10.51 12.75 9.74
N ALA A 87 9.67 11.79 10.08
CA ALA A 87 8.62 11.98 11.07
C ALA A 87 9.20 11.78 12.47
N SER A 88 9.73 12.86 13.04
CA SER A 88 10.24 12.90 14.41
C SER A 88 9.47 13.89 15.27
N PHE A 89 9.38 13.61 16.58
CA PHE A 89 8.77 14.53 17.55
C PHE A 89 9.64 15.75 17.88
N VAL A 90 10.93 15.74 17.50
CA VAL A 90 11.88 16.81 17.84
C VAL A 90 12.04 17.81 16.72
N ALA A 91 12.32 17.32 15.51
CA ALA A 91 12.62 18.14 14.34
C ALA A 91 12.09 17.46 13.08
N PRO A 92 10.77 17.40 12.87
CA PRO A 92 10.20 16.77 11.70
C PRO A 92 10.58 17.53 10.42
N TYR A 93 10.81 16.79 9.36
CA TYR A 93 11.18 17.34 8.05
C TYR A 93 10.47 16.59 6.92
N ILE A 94 10.09 17.31 5.87
CA ILE A 94 9.64 16.73 4.62
C ILE A 94 10.30 17.47 3.46
N GLY A 95 10.71 16.76 2.42
CA GLY A 95 11.31 17.34 1.22
C GLY A 95 10.93 16.55 -0.02
N LEU A 96 10.65 17.28 -1.10
CA LEU A 96 10.40 16.73 -2.43
C LEU A 96 11.56 17.12 -3.33
N ARG A 97 12.15 16.17 -4.04
CA ARG A 97 13.19 16.40 -5.04
C ARG A 97 12.65 16.11 -6.42
N LEU A 98 12.61 17.14 -7.27
CA LEU A 98 12.20 17.02 -8.67
C LEU A 98 13.36 16.49 -9.52
N ALA A 99 13.04 15.95 -10.69
CA ALA A 99 14.03 15.41 -11.64
C ALA A 99 15.09 16.40 -12.10
N ASP A 100 14.81 17.71 -12.08
CA ASP A 100 15.78 18.77 -12.41
C ASP A 100 16.68 19.17 -11.24
N GLY A 101 16.52 18.53 -10.08
CA GLY A 101 17.25 18.80 -8.85
C GLY A 101 16.63 19.87 -7.96
N THR A 102 15.51 20.47 -8.35
CA THR A 102 14.77 21.40 -7.48
C THR A 102 14.31 20.71 -6.22
N LEU A 103 14.58 21.33 -5.07
CA LEU A 103 14.04 20.91 -3.77
C LEU A 103 12.84 21.78 -3.40
N ILE A 104 11.75 21.14 -3.04
CA ILE A 104 10.57 21.76 -2.44
C ILE A 104 10.50 21.29 -0.98
N GLU A 105 10.53 22.22 -0.05
CA GLU A 105 10.64 21.93 1.39
C GLU A 105 9.89 22.98 2.24
N PRO A 106 9.60 22.71 3.52
CA PRO A 106 9.01 23.68 4.43
C PRO A 106 9.89 24.92 4.59
N SER A 107 9.26 26.09 4.67
CA SER A 107 9.91 27.33 5.09
C SER A 107 10.45 27.20 6.52
N LEU A 108 11.62 27.81 6.79
CA LEU A 108 12.20 27.91 8.13
C LEU A 108 11.39 28.84 9.07
N ASP A 109 10.48 29.65 8.53
CA ASP A 109 9.70 30.62 9.29
C ASP A 109 8.53 29.98 10.05
N SER A 110 8.29 28.68 9.90
CA SER A 110 7.17 27.97 10.53
C SER A 110 7.58 26.57 10.93
N GLN A 111 7.11 26.13 12.10
CA GLN A 111 7.31 24.76 12.56
C GLN A 111 6.37 23.82 11.82
N LEU A 112 6.83 22.57 11.63
CA LEU A 112 6.03 21.52 11.04
C LEU A 112 5.32 20.74 12.16
N ASP A 113 4.00 20.87 12.22
CA ASP A 113 3.16 20.17 13.20
C ASP A 113 2.70 18.81 12.64
N LEU A 114 3.36 17.74 13.07
CA LEU A 114 2.99 16.37 12.67
C LEU A 114 1.90 15.77 13.56
N TYR A 115 1.01 15.02 12.92
CA TYR A 115 0.02 14.17 13.57
C TYR A 115 0.22 12.73 13.08
N LEU A 116 0.46 11.82 14.02
CA LEU A 116 0.52 10.38 13.77
C LEU A 116 -0.68 9.71 14.44
N GLN A 117 -1.53 9.06 13.66
CA GLN A 117 -2.70 8.35 14.14
C GLN A 117 -3.02 7.18 13.20
N ASP A 118 -3.24 5.99 13.74
CA ASP A 118 -3.70 4.80 13.00
C ASP A 118 -2.85 4.52 11.74
N ASP A 119 -1.52 4.53 11.90
CA ASP A 119 -0.52 4.35 10.82
C ASP A 119 -0.55 5.42 9.71
N VAL A 120 -1.24 6.54 9.96
CA VAL A 120 -1.28 7.71 9.08
C VAL A 120 -0.45 8.85 9.67
N ILE A 121 0.52 9.34 8.89
CA ILE A 121 1.31 10.53 9.21
C ILE A 121 0.78 11.70 8.37
N ARG A 122 0.39 12.79 9.01
CA ARG A 122 -0.15 13.97 8.32
C ARG A 122 0.34 15.28 8.92
N ALA A 123 0.39 16.31 8.09
CA ALA A 123 0.54 17.69 8.50
C ALA A 123 -0.14 18.61 7.48
N SER A 124 -0.59 19.78 7.93
CA SER A 124 -1.37 20.72 7.13
C SER A 124 -0.87 22.14 7.30
N ALA A 125 -1.33 23.06 6.44
CA ALA A 125 -0.96 24.48 6.47
C ALA A 125 0.58 24.72 6.41
N ILE A 126 1.29 23.81 5.77
CA ILE A 126 2.74 23.88 5.56
C ILE A 126 3.02 24.95 4.51
N ARG A 127 3.92 25.90 4.79
CA ARG A 127 4.41 26.82 3.76
C ARG A 127 5.58 26.15 3.02
N PHE A 128 5.34 25.68 1.81
CA PHE A 128 6.39 25.13 0.96
C PHE A 128 7.12 26.22 0.18
N VAL A 129 8.44 26.05 0.08
CA VAL A 129 9.37 26.93 -0.62
C VAL A 129 10.33 26.11 -1.48
N ARG A 130 11.02 26.78 -2.39
CA ARG A 130 12.15 26.26 -3.15
C ARG A 130 13.33 27.22 -3.08
N ASP A 131 14.49 26.78 -3.51
CA ASP A 131 15.73 27.57 -3.52
C ASP A 131 16.08 28.12 -2.12
N LEU A 132 15.78 27.35 -1.06
CA LEU A 132 16.00 27.76 0.32
C LEU A 132 17.50 27.87 0.63
N ASN A 133 17.93 29.05 1.03
CA ASN A 133 19.25 29.27 1.58
C ASN A 133 19.23 29.06 3.09
N LEU A 134 19.89 28.01 3.58
CA LEU A 134 19.92 27.66 5.01
C LEU A 134 20.71 28.66 5.87
N GLU A 135 21.58 29.48 5.28
CA GLU A 135 22.35 30.50 6.02
C GLU A 135 21.55 31.79 6.21
N THR A 136 20.76 32.19 5.20
CA THR A 136 20.02 33.46 5.20
C THR A 136 18.53 33.31 5.47
N GLY A 137 17.96 32.11 5.26
CA GLY A 137 16.52 31.85 5.27
C GLY A 137 15.78 32.33 4.02
N GLU A 138 16.47 32.92 3.05
CA GLU A 138 15.85 33.37 1.81
C GLU A 138 15.38 32.18 0.97
N ALA A 139 14.17 32.26 0.43
CA ALA A 139 13.60 31.22 -0.42
C ALA A 139 12.53 31.80 -1.36
N THR A 140 12.17 31.04 -2.40
CA THR A 140 11.04 31.36 -3.27
C THR A 140 9.81 30.58 -2.82
N GLU A 141 8.71 31.28 -2.55
CA GLU A 141 7.45 30.64 -2.18
C GLU A 141 6.90 29.76 -3.32
N VAL A 142 6.53 28.52 -2.98
CA VAL A 142 5.78 27.61 -3.85
C VAL A 142 4.29 27.71 -3.52
N GLY A 143 3.95 27.70 -2.23
CA GLY A 143 2.58 27.87 -1.75
C GLY A 143 2.32 27.14 -0.44
N PHE A 144 1.10 27.28 0.08
CA PHE A 144 0.65 26.47 1.22
C PHE A 144 0.27 25.06 0.77
N GLY A 145 0.38 24.11 1.68
CA GLY A 145 0.18 22.71 1.37
C GLY A 145 -0.04 21.83 2.59
N GLU A 146 -0.19 20.55 2.33
CA GLU A 146 -0.39 19.50 3.32
C GLU A 146 0.14 18.17 2.79
N PHE A 147 0.30 17.19 3.68
CA PHE A 147 0.56 15.83 3.26
C PHE A 147 -0.19 14.83 4.13
N GLU A 148 -0.42 13.66 3.56
CA GLU A 148 -0.94 12.49 4.25
C GLU A 148 -0.24 11.25 3.70
N ILE A 149 0.41 10.49 4.58
CA ILE A 149 1.13 9.26 4.28
C ILE A 149 0.47 8.11 5.04
N HIS A 150 0.13 7.04 4.32
CA HIS A 150 -0.41 5.80 4.87
C HIS A 150 0.67 4.73 4.90
N CYS A 151 1.10 4.34 6.10
CA CYS A 151 2.12 3.32 6.30
C CYS A 151 1.48 1.95 6.61
N TYR A 152 1.05 1.22 5.59
CA TYR A 152 0.45 -0.12 5.78
C TYR A 152 1.45 -1.20 6.18
N SER A 153 2.74 -0.95 5.98
CA SER A 153 3.82 -1.81 6.49
C SER A 153 5.06 -0.99 6.82
N TYR A 154 5.87 -1.52 7.76
CA TYR A 154 7.10 -0.91 8.24
C TYR A 154 8.28 -1.84 8.04
N GLU A 155 9.33 -1.34 7.41
CA GLU A 155 10.64 -1.95 7.45
C GLU A 155 11.29 -1.64 8.81
N ARG A 156 11.92 -2.64 9.42
CA ARG A 156 12.72 -2.46 10.64
C ARG A 156 14.17 -2.70 10.30
N GLU A 157 15.00 -1.72 10.61
CA GLU A 157 16.44 -1.94 10.56
C GLU A 157 16.81 -2.96 11.66
N PRO A 158 17.51 -4.05 11.34
CA PRO A 158 17.92 -5.01 12.35
C PRO A 158 18.87 -4.34 13.35
N PRO A 159 18.83 -4.71 14.64
CA PRO A 159 19.76 -4.15 15.62
C PRO A 159 21.21 -4.47 15.21
N SER A 160 22.05 -3.43 15.16
CA SER A 160 23.49 -3.52 14.87
C SER A 160 24.31 -4.00 16.06
#